data_AF-A0A674EYS9-F1
#
_entry.id   AF-A0A674EYS9-F1
#
_cell.length_a   1.000
_cell.length_b   1.000
_cell.length_c   1.000
_cell.angle_alpha   90.00
_cell.angle_beta   90.00
_cell.angle_gamma   90.00
#
_symmetry.space_group_name_H-M   'P 1'
#
loop_
_entity.id
_entity.type
_entity.pdbx_description
1 polymer ?
#
loop_
_entity_poly.entity_id
_entity_poly.type
_entity_poly.pdbx_seq_one_letter_code
_entity_poly.pdbx_strand_id
1 'polypeptide(L)'
;MFYSNSWTKCLICLIFITSGNSECPIPQVEGNQNVVLTNDALLKNDFPEGSEGTFQCANGYMKEQGSERITCTSGEWSTLELICKKKDCGAPKEMPHLTYEFNKEGTLFGATARAICDKGYQVQGSSYRQCYATGWSGRSRCEASITTTSTVPPTIQVSGRHHGIGEHDINAVTTNAAAVGSVICIVIAATLIVLFVVLCFHKKKGSYQTGEDSRRKEELLQFQNDLS
;
A
#
# COMPACT_ATOMS: atom_id res chain seq x y z
N MET A 1 -25.36 24.74 -62.00
CA MET A 1 -23.97 25.24 -61.91
C MET A 1 -23.94 26.31 -60.82
N PHE A 2 -23.64 25.93 -59.58
CA PHE A 2 -23.35 26.91 -58.52
C PHE A 2 -21.85 27.11 -58.49
N TYR A 3 -21.43 28.31 -58.85
CA TYR A 3 -20.04 28.74 -58.93
C TYR A 3 -19.48 28.83 -57.50
N SER A 4 -18.75 27.80 -57.06
CA SER A 4 -18.01 27.79 -55.80
C SER A 4 -16.85 28.79 -55.93
N ASN A 5 -17.07 30.04 -55.54
CA ASN A 5 -16.03 31.07 -55.52
C ASN A 5 -14.90 30.67 -54.56
N SER A 6 -13.65 30.74 -55.06
CA SER A 6 -12.43 30.39 -54.31
C SER A 6 -12.25 31.20 -53.02
N TRP A 7 -12.89 32.37 -52.91
CA TRP A 7 -12.84 33.22 -51.71
C TRP A 7 -13.73 32.71 -50.57
N THR A 8 -14.81 31.99 -50.88
CA THR A 8 -15.68 31.39 -49.85
C THR A 8 -14.97 30.25 -49.12
N LYS A 9 -14.02 29.57 -49.79
CA LYS A 9 -13.14 28.56 -49.15
C LYS A 9 -12.08 29.20 -48.24
N CYS A 10 -11.58 30.40 -48.57
CA CYS A 10 -10.64 31.12 -47.70
C CYS A 10 -11.31 31.67 -46.43
N LEU A 11 -12.55 32.16 -46.52
CA LEU A 11 -13.30 32.64 -45.35
C LEU A 11 -13.60 31.52 -44.35
N ILE A 12 -13.81 30.28 -44.82
CA ILE A 12 -13.97 29.12 -43.94
C ILE A 12 -12.63 28.73 -43.29
N CYS A 13 -11.50 28.82 -43.99
CA CYS A 13 -10.18 28.62 -43.40
C CYS A 13 -9.81 29.67 -42.33
N LEU A 14 -10.30 30.91 -42.44
CA LEU A 14 -10.07 31.95 -41.44
C LEU A 14 -10.86 31.73 -40.14
N ILE A 15 -11.98 31.00 -40.19
CA ILE A 15 -12.78 30.65 -39.01
C ILE A 15 -12.21 29.41 -38.28
N PHE A 16 -11.39 28.59 -38.96
CA PHE A 16 -10.67 27.46 -38.35
C PHE A 16 -9.30 27.82 -37.74
N ILE A 17 -8.95 29.11 -37.66
CA ILE A 17 -7.91 29.56 -36.70
C ILE A 17 -8.56 29.63 -35.30
N THR A 18 -9.23 28.56 -34.88
CA THR A 18 -9.59 28.39 -33.48
C THR A 18 -8.28 28.04 -32.79
N SER A 19 -7.75 29.02 -32.05
CA SER A 19 -6.86 28.85 -30.89
C SER A 19 -6.47 27.40 -30.65
N GLY A 20 -5.22 27.05 -30.94
CA GLY A 20 -4.66 25.82 -30.40
C GLY A 20 -4.86 25.88 -28.88
N ASN A 21 -5.84 25.13 -28.37
CA ASN A 21 -6.01 24.97 -26.94
C ASN A 21 -4.76 24.26 -26.48
N SER A 22 -3.88 25.01 -25.82
CA SER A 22 -2.65 24.48 -25.29
C SER A 22 -3.00 23.80 -23.97
N GLU A 23 -3.49 22.57 -24.09
CA GLU A 23 -3.81 21.71 -22.97
C GLU A 23 -2.52 21.15 -22.37
N CYS A 24 -2.44 21.12 -21.05
CA CYS A 24 -1.31 20.51 -20.36
C CYS A 24 -1.51 19.00 -20.19
N PRO A 25 -0.43 18.21 -20.21
CA PRO A 25 -0.49 16.80 -19.84
C PRO A 25 -0.82 16.64 -18.35
N ILE A 26 -1.11 15.43 -17.89
CA ILE A 26 -1.20 15.13 -16.46
C ILE A 26 0.12 15.56 -15.79
N PRO A 27 0.10 16.42 -14.76
CA PRO A 27 1.31 16.95 -14.16
C PRO A 27 2.14 15.83 -13.52
N GLN A 28 3.41 15.73 -13.94
CA GLN A 28 4.36 14.73 -13.43
C GLN A 28 5.28 15.34 -12.38
N VAL A 29 5.63 14.56 -11.36
CA VAL A 29 6.57 14.98 -10.32
C VAL A 29 7.98 14.56 -10.72
N GLU A 30 8.64 15.34 -11.56
CA GLU A 30 10.05 15.11 -11.85
C GLU A 30 10.92 15.84 -10.82
N GLY A 31 11.80 15.11 -10.12
CA GLY A 31 12.84 15.68 -9.24
C GLY A 31 12.50 15.88 -7.77
N ASN A 32 11.23 15.92 -7.35
CA ASN A 32 10.84 16.06 -5.94
C ASN A 32 10.26 14.76 -5.37
N GLN A 33 11.11 13.95 -4.73
CA GLN A 33 10.76 12.58 -4.30
C GLN A 33 9.74 12.49 -3.14
N ASN A 34 9.24 13.62 -2.60
CA ASN A 34 8.38 13.63 -1.40
C ASN A 34 7.07 14.40 -1.60
N VAL A 35 6.62 14.59 -2.85
CA VAL A 35 5.32 15.19 -3.18
C VAL A 35 4.49 14.22 -4.01
N VAL A 36 3.17 14.32 -3.88
CA VAL A 36 2.20 13.54 -4.64
C VAL A 36 1.07 14.45 -5.10
N LEU A 37 0.50 14.17 -6.26
CA LEU A 37 -0.68 14.89 -6.73
C LEU A 37 -1.87 14.57 -5.81
N THR A 38 -2.72 15.56 -5.52
CA THR A 38 -3.92 15.31 -4.70
C THR A 38 -4.91 14.42 -5.44
N ASN A 39 -5.75 13.71 -4.70
CA ASN A 39 -6.78 12.85 -5.30
C ASN A 39 -7.71 13.65 -6.23
N ASP A 40 -8.07 14.88 -5.86
CA ASP A 40 -8.93 15.74 -6.67
C ASP A 40 -8.28 16.11 -8.01
N ALA A 41 -6.95 16.32 -8.02
CA ALA A 41 -6.22 16.60 -9.24
C ALA A 41 -5.96 15.33 -10.08
N LEU A 42 -5.82 14.16 -9.45
CA LEU A 42 -5.69 12.86 -10.14
C LEU A 42 -6.98 12.41 -10.83
N LEU A 43 -8.15 12.88 -10.38
CA LEU A 43 -9.46 12.54 -10.96
C LEU A 43 -9.81 13.38 -12.20
N LYS A 44 -9.01 14.41 -12.53
CA LYS A 44 -9.21 15.21 -13.74
C LYS A 44 -8.59 14.50 -14.95
N ASN A 45 -9.35 14.41 -16.04
CA ASN A 45 -8.89 13.80 -17.29
C ASN A 45 -8.22 14.82 -18.22
N ASP A 46 -8.66 16.08 -18.18
CA ASP A 46 -8.20 17.13 -19.09
C ASP A 46 -7.77 18.39 -18.31
N PHE A 47 -6.77 19.09 -18.82
CA PHE A 47 -6.20 20.30 -18.20
C PHE A 47 -6.06 21.43 -19.24
N PRO A 48 -7.15 22.13 -19.59
CA PRO A 48 -7.09 23.29 -20.47
C PRO A 48 -6.27 24.45 -19.88
N GLU A 49 -5.91 25.41 -20.72
CA GLU A 49 -5.22 26.64 -20.32
C GLU A 49 -5.82 27.26 -19.05
N GLY A 50 -4.95 27.60 -18.09
CA GLY A 50 -5.36 28.15 -16.80
C GLY A 50 -5.81 27.12 -15.76
N SER A 51 -5.80 25.82 -16.09
CA SER A 51 -6.05 24.76 -15.11
C SER A 51 -5.05 24.81 -13.95
N GLU A 52 -5.51 24.50 -12.74
CA GLU A 52 -4.66 24.32 -11.57
C GLU A 52 -4.49 22.83 -11.23
N GLY A 53 -3.23 22.43 -11.01
CA GLY A 53 -2.85 21.18 -10.40
C GLY A 53 -2.44 21.41 -8.95
N THR A 54 -2.91 20.55 -8.04
CA THR A 54 -2.60 20.65 -6.60
C THR A 54 -1.80 19.44 -6.15
N PHE A 55 -0.71 19.70 -5.44
CA PHE A 55 0.15 18.72 -4.81
C PHE A 55 0.02 18.75 -3.30
N GLN A 56 0.45 17.68 -2.67
CA GLN A 56 0.61 17.57 -1.24
C GLN A 56 1.88 16.79 -0.94
N CYS A 57 2.39 16.92 0.28
CA CYS A 57 3.52 16.10 0.71
C CYS A 57 3.11 14.62 0.77
N ALA A 58 4.04 13.74 0.38
CA ALA A 58 3.88 12.30 0.48
C ALA A 58 3.65 11.87 1.94
N ASN A 59 3.07 10.68 2.11
CA ASN A 59 2.78 10.16 3.45
C ASN A 59 4.05 10.08 4.32
N GLY A 60 3.99 10.62 5.54
CA GLY A 60 5.16 10.73 6.43
C GLY A 60 5.99 12.01 6.25
N TYR A 61 5.61 12.87 5.30
CA TYR A 61 6.20 14.19 5.10
C TYR A 61 5.18 15.30 5.39
N MET A 62 5.67 16.50 5.63
CA MET A 62 4.87 17.70 5.88
C MET A 62 5.45 18.90 5.13
N LYS A 63 4.58 19.86 4.80
CA LYS A 63 4.96 21.09 4.11
C LYS A 63 5.93 21.89 4.97
N GLU A 64 7.09 22.17 4.41
CA GLU A 64 8.06 23.08 5.00
C GLU A 64 7.90 24.49 4.42
N GLN A 65 7.82 24.59 3.09
CA GLN A 65 7.74 25.86 2.38
C GLN A 65 7.10 25.69 0.98
N GLY A 66 6.72 26.80 0.35
CA GLY A 66 6.35 26.87 -1.07
C GLY A 66 4.86 26.69 -1.35
N SER A 67 4.47 26.92 -2.60
CA SER A 67 3.10 26.71 -3.08
C SER A 67 2.82 25.24 -3.37
N GLU A 68 1.64 24.76 -3.01
CA GLU A 68 1.12 23.42 -3.37
C GLU A 68 0.50 23.39 -4.77
N ARG A 69 0.34 24.56 -5.41
CA ARG A 69 -0.36 24.70 -6.68
C ARG A 69 0.59 25.03 -7.82
N ILE A 70 0.29 24.45 -8.98
CA ILE A 70 0.86 24.79 -10.28
C ILE A 70 -0.26 25.17 -11.25
N THR A 71 0.07 25.98 -12.24
CA THR A 71 -0.88 26.46 -13.24
C THR A 71 -0.43 26.02 -14.63
N CYS A 72 -1.39 25.60 -15.45
CA CYS A 72 -1.18 25.31 -16.86
C CYS A 72 -1.15 26.62 -17.65
N THR A 73 -0.06 26.88 -18.36
CA THR A 73 0.10 28.07 -19.20
C THR A 73 0.81 27.69 -20.48
N SER A 74 0.18 27.95 -21.61
CA SER A 74 0.68 27.61 -22.94
C SER A 74 1.07 26.14 -23.10
N GLY A 75 0.31 25.22 -22.47
CA GLY A 75 0.53 23.78 -22.55
C GLY A 75 1.66 23.25 -21.66
N GLU A 76 2.28 24.12 -20.86
CA GLU A 76 3.30 23.77 -19.88
C GLU A 76 2.84 24.08 -18.46
N TRP A 77 3.30 23.26 -17.51
CA TRP A 77 3.05 23.50 -16.09
C TRP A 77 4.08 24.46 -15.51
N SER A 78 3.61 25.41 -14.69
CA SER A 78 4.50 26.22 -13.87
C SER A 78 5.34 25.34 -12.93
N THR A 79 6.52 25.82 -12.53
CA THR A 79 7.40 25.11 -11.60
C THR A 79 6.71 24.87 -10.24
N LEU A 80 6.80 23.64 -9.73
CA LEU A 80 6.34 23.31 -8.39
C LEU A 80 7.35 23.77 -7.34
N GLU A 81 6.95 24.69 -6.47
CA GLU A 81 7.80 25.24 -5.40
C GLU A 81 7.65 24.50 -4.05
N LEU A 82 6.76 23.50 -3.96
CA LEU A 82 6.47 22.79 -2.71
C LEU A 82 7.70 22.04 -2.18
N ILE A 83 8.17 22.44 -0.99
CA ILE A 83 9.25 21.76 -0.27
C ILE A 83 8.64 20.97 0.89
N CYS A 84 8.91 19.68 0.93
CA CYS A 84 8.42 18.75 1.95
C CYS A 84 9.57 18.21 2.81
N LYS A 85 9.35 18.20 4.13
CA LYS A 85 10.28 17.62 5.10
C LYS A 85 9.67 16.43 5.81
N LYS A 86 10.51 15.58 6.40
CA LYS A 86 10.03 14.45 7.21
C LYS A 86 9.19 14.96 8.38
N LYS A 87 8.09 14.28 8.67
CA LYS A 87 7.32 14.50 9.89
C LYS A 87 8.19 14.15 11.11
N ASP A 88 8.11 14.98 12.14
CA ASP A 88 8.67 14.67 13.46
C ASP A 88 7.60 13.98 14.31
N CYS A 89 7.87 12.78 14.81
CA CYS A 89 6.98 12.08 15.76
C CYS A 89 7.09 12.65 17.19
N GLY A 90 8.05 13.55 17.43
CA GLY A 90 8.40 14.09 18.73
C GLY A 90 9.13 13.07 19.60
N ALA A 91 9.65 13.51 20.73
CA ALA A 91 10.16 12.59 21.73
C ALA A 91 8.98 11.78 22.33
N PRO A 92 9.10 10.46 22.50
CA PRO A 92 8.17 9.68 23.31
C PRO A 92 8.03 10.28 24.71
N LYS A 93 6.82 10.22 25.27
CA LYS A 93 6.56 10.68 26.64
C LYS A 93 7.48 9.99 27.64
N GLU A 94 8.06 10.77 28.55
CA GLU A 94 8.85 10.27 29.67
C GLU A 94 8.02 9.33 30.56
N MET A 95 8.65 8.23 30.96
CA MET A 95 8.04 7.16 31.76
C MET A 95 9.08 6.69 32.80
N PRO A 96 8.67 6.37 34.03
CA PRO A 96 9.58 5.87 35.05
C PRO A 96 10.35 4.63 34.58
N HIS A 97 11.65 4.62 34.86
CA HIS A 97 12.57 3.52 34.53
C HIS A 97 12.71 3.19 33.05
N LEU A 98 12.21 4.04 32.15
CA LEU A 98 12.23 3.82 30.71
C LEU A 98 12.96 4.96 30.00
N THR A 99 13.99 4.59 29.25
CA THR A 99 14.70 5.47 28.33
C THR A 99 14.59 4.93 26.90
N TYR A 100 14.80 5.81 25.91
CA TYR A 100 14.82 5.43 24.50
C TYR A 100 16.17 5.77 23.88
N GLU A 101 16.78 4.78 23.23
CA GLU A 101 17.92 4.98 22.34
C GLU A 101 17.42 5.13 20.90
N PHE A 102 17.70 6.26 20.27
CA PHE A 102 17.31 6.54 18.90
C PHE A 102 18.43 6.22 17.91
N ASN A 103 18.05 5.86 16.68
CA ASN A 103 18.97 5.87 15.56
C ASN A 103 19.34 7.30 15.14
N LYS A 104 20.20 7.42 14.12
CA LYS A 104 20.71 8.71 13.62
C LYS A 104 19.60 9.66 13.12
N GLU A 105 18.44 9.12 12.76
CA GLU A 105 17.26 9.86 12.32
C GLU A 105 16.51 10.55 13.48
N GLY A 106 16.86 10.25 14.74
CA GLY A 106 16.27 10.85 15.94
C GLY A 106 14.78 10.53 16.05
N THR A 107 13.93 11.53 15.85
CA THR A 107 12.47 11.42 15.97
C THR A 107 11.73 11.59 14.65
N LEU A 108 12.45 11.73 13.53
CA LEU A 108 11.88 11.96 12.21
C LEU A 108 11.26 10.70 11.61
N PHE A 109 10.37 10.87 10.63
CA PHE A 109 9.72 9.77 9.92
C PHE A 109 10.72 8.70 9.43
N GLY A 110 10.43 7.45 9.78
CA GLY A 110 11.31 6.31 9.56
C GLY A 110 12.30 6.03 10.69
N ALA A 111 12.44 6.91 11.68
CA ALA A 111 13.32 6.70 12.84
C ALA A 111 12.88 5.50 13.68
N THR A 112 13.84 4.92 14.39
CA THR A 112 13.63 3.78 15.29
C THR A 112 14.14 4.11 16.69
N ALA A 113 13.39 3.70 17.70
CA ALA A 113 13.67 3.92 19.10
C ALA A 113 13.66 2.59 19.86
N ARG A 114 14.77 2.24 20.50
CA ARG A 114 14.90 1.06 21.35
C ARG A 114 14.53 1.42 22.79
N ALA A 115 13.58 0.71 23.36
CA ALA A 115 13.17 0.86 24.75
C ALA A 115 14.19 0.19 25.68
N ILE A 116 14.68 0.93 26.68
CA ILE A 116 15.67 0.45 27.64
C ILE A 116 15.15 0.71 29.04
N CYS A 117 15.09 -0.37 29.81
CA CYS A 117 14.70 -0.30 31.21
C CYS A 117 15.92 -0.19 32.12
N ASP A 118 15.74 0.52 33.24
CA ASP A 118 16.71 0.52 34.33
C ASP A 118 16.97 -0.91 34.84
N LYS A 119 18.10 -1.10 35.53
CA LYS A 119 18.45 -2.38 36.15
C LYS A 119 17.36 -2.82 37.13
N GLY A 120 16.96 -4.09 37.03
CA GLY A 120 15.88 -4.65 37.84
C GLY A 120 14.49 -4.46 37.25
N TYR A 121 14.39 -3.90 36.04
CA TYR A 121 13.17 -3.79 35.26
C TYR A 121 13.30 -4.46 33.90
N GLN A 122 12.18 -4.89 33.34
CA GLN A 122 12.10 -5.48 32.01
C GLN A 122 11.06 -4.76 31.16
N VAL A 123 11.34 -4.65 29.85
CA VAL A 123 10.43 -4.03 28.90
C VAL A 123 9.20 -4.90 28.75
N GLN A 124 8.04 -4.29 28.98
CA GLN A 124 6.73 -4.85 28.66
C GLN A 124 6.14 -4.07 27.47
N GLY A 125 5.62 -4.81 26.49
CA GLY A 125 5.16 -4.25 25.22
C GLY A 125 6.27 -4.24 24.17
N SER A 126 6.38 -3.15 23.42
CA SER A 126 7.30 -3.06 22.27
C SER A 126 8.73 -2.74 22.70
N SER A 127 9.69 -3.63 22.43
CA SER A 127 11.12 -3.36 22.66
C SER A 127 11.71 -2.35 21.68
N TYR A 128 11.09 -2.22 20.50
CA TYR A 128 11.43 -1.24 19.47
C TYR A 128 10.17 -0.52 19.01
N ARG A 129 10.30 0.78 18.72
CA ARG A 129 9.25 1.64 18.18
C ARG A 129 9.75 2.29 16.90
N GLN A 130 8.86 2.52 15.95
CA GLN A 130 9.16 3.16 14.67
C GLN A 130 8.27 4.39 14.48
N CYS A 131 8.85 5.48 13.99
CA CYS A 131 8.11 6.70 13.67
C CYS A 131 7.42 6.55 12.31
N TYR A 132 6.11 6.33 12.33
CA TYR A 132 5.27 6.32 11.14
C TYR A 132 4.59 7.67 10.91
N ALA A 133 3.89 7.82 9.78
CA ALA A 133 3.12 9.01 9.47
C ALA A 133 2.06 9.34 10.54
N THR A 134 1.56 8.34 11.26
CA THR A 134 0.59 8.49 12.36
C THR A 134 1.24 8.72 13.73
N GLY A 135 2.58 8.65 13.83
CA GLY A 135 3.32 8.77 15.08
C GLY A 135 4.11 7.50 15.42
N TRP A 136 4.61 7.44 16.66
CA TRP A 136 5.36 6.28 17.15
C TRP A 136 4.49 5.03 17.26
N SER A 137 4.96 3.94 16.67
CA SER A 137 4.34 2.62 16.81
C SER A 137 4.50 2.05 18.22
N GLY A 138 3.56 1.19 18.60
CA GLY A 138 3.62 0.43 19.85
C GLY A 138 3.62 1.29 21.12
N ARG A 139 3.75 0.61 22.25
CA ARG A 139 3.92 1.22 23.57
C ARG A 139 4.91 0.37 24.37
N SER A 140 5.77 1.04 25.12
CA SER A 140 6.77 0.41 25.98
C SER A 140 6.57 0.90 27.40
N ARG A 141 6.67 -0.01 28.35
CA ARG A 141 6.70 0.28 29.79
C ARG A 141 7.73 -0.62 30.45
N CYS A 142 8.25 -0.21 31.60
CA CYS A 142 9.18 -1.01 32.37
C CYS A 142 8.45 -1.56 33.60
N GLU A 143 8.56 -2.87 33.82
CA GLU A 143 7.99 -3.56 34.97
C GLU A 143 9.11 -4.20 35.78
N ALA A 144 8.98 -4.22 37.11
CA ALA A 144 10.01 -4.79 37.96
C ALA A 144 10.21 -6.28 37.63
N SER A 145 11.46 -6.67 37.36
CA SER A 145 11.80 -8.08 37.22
C SER A 145 11.71 -8.72 38.60
N ILE A 146 10.72 -9.57 38.83
CA ILE A 146 10.67 -10.39 40.03
C ILE A 146 11.87 -11.32 39.96
N THR A 147 12.97 -10.93 40.61
CA THR A 147 14.06 -11.84 40.88
C THR A 147 13.54 -12.74 41.98
N THR A 148 13.01 -13.89 41.62
CA THR A 148 12.82 -14.99 42.56
C THR A 148 14.22 -15.40 43.01
N THR A 149 14.80 -14.68 43.97
CA THR A 149 15.71 -15.33 44.91
C THR A 149 14.88 -16.41 45.55
N SER A 150 15.03 -17.63 45.02
CA SER A 150 14.47 -18.85 45.56
C SER A 150 15.10 -19.07 46.94
N THR A 151 14.60 -18.35 47.94
CA THR A 151 14.49 -18.94 49.27
C THR A 151 13.38 -19.97 49.16
N VAL A 152 13.79 -21.19 48.83
CA VAL A 152 12.97 -22.40 48.93
C VAL A 152 12.26 -22.34 50.30
N PRO A 153 10.92 -22.25 50.36
CA PRO A 153 10.21 -22.42 51.63
C PRO A 153 10.45 -23.85 52.15
N PRO A 154 10.56 -24.06 53.48
CA PRO A 154 10.94 -25.37 54.03
C PRO A 154 9.97 -26.45 53.55
N THR A 155 10.50 -27.48 52.89
CA THR A 155 9.75 -28.65 52.45
C THR A 155 9.24 -29.41 53.68
N ILE A 156 7.94 -29.35 53.96
CA ILE A 156 7.29 -30.37 54.80
C ILE A 156 7.00 -31.57 53.90
N GLN A 157 7.77 -32.64 54.08
CA GLN A 157 7.52 -33.94 53.48
C GLN A 157 6.29 -34.57 54.16
N VAL A 158 5.12 -34.49 53.54
CA VAL A 158 3.97 -35.32 53.94
C VAL A 158 4.11 -36.67 53.22
N SER A 159 4.56 -37.68 53.95
CA SER A 159 4.60 -39.07 53.49
C SER A 159 3.18 -39.64 53.41
N GLY A 160 2.50 -39.43 52.28
CA GLY A 160 1.24 -40.09 51.95
C GLY A 160 1.47 -41.46 51.32
N ARG A 161 1.09 -42.53 52.03
CA ARG A 161 1.15 -43.92 51.55
C ARG A 161 -0.02 -44.15 50.57
N HIS A 162 0.22 -44.15 49.26
CA HIS A 162 -0.81 -44.47 48.28
C HIS A 162 -1.15 -45.97 48.36
N HIS A 163 -2.36 -46.27 48.85
CA HIS A 163 -2.98 -47.59 48.73
C HIS A 163 -3.61 -47.67 47.33
N GLY A 164 -3.08 -48.54 46.49
CA GLY A 164 -3.62 -48.79 45.16
C GLY A 164 -4.99 -49.48 45.24
N ILE A 165 -5.93 -49.01 44.42
CA ILE A 165 -7.18 -49.72 44.10
C ILE A 165 -7.48 -49.49 42.62
N GLY A 166 -7.49 -50.58 41.86
CA GLY A 166 -8.47 -50.84 40.82
C GLY A 166 -8.32 -50.13 39.48
N GLU A 167 -7.66 -50.82 38.56
CA GLU A 167 -7.88 -50.76 37.10
C GLU A 167 -9.39 -50.81 36.78
N HIS A 168 -9.87 -49.88 35.95
CA HIS A 168 -11.08 -50.07 35.18
C HIS A 168 -10.74 -49.74 33.73
N ASP A 169 -10.40 -50.77 32.96
CA ASP A 169 -10.34 -50.74 31.51
C ASP A 169 -11.73 -50.41 30.96
N ILE A 170 -11.89 -49.22 30.39
CA ILE A 170 -12.97 -48.93 29.45
C ILE A 170 -12.34 -48.92 28.06
N ASN A 171 -12.55 -50.03 27.36
CA ASN A 171 -12.17 -50.24 25.97
C ASN A 171 -12.50 -49.01 25.12
N ALA A 172 -11.48 -48.51 24.44
CA ALA A 172 -11.62 -47.52 23.38
C ALA A 172 -12.55 -48.05 22.29
N VAL A 173 -13.70 -47.39 22.09
CA VAL A 173 -14.39 -47.35 20.80
C VAL A 173 -14.66 -45.88 20.50
N THR A 174 -13.61 -45.14 20.17
CA THR A 174 -13.75 -43.85 19.50
C THR A 174 -13.85 -44.12 18.01
N THR A 175 -15.07 -44.13 17.50
CA THR A 175 -15.34 -44.07 16.07
C THR A 175 -14.75 -42.77 15.53
N ASN A 176 -13.88 -42.90 14.53
CA ASN A 176 -13.13 -41.80 13.91
C ASN A 176 -14.05 -40.90 13.07
N ALA A 177 -14.91 -40.11 13.71
CA ALA A 177 -15.77 -39.14 13.04
C ALA A 177 -15.03 -37.82 12.66
N ALA A 178 -13.81 -37.60 13.19
CA ALA A 178 -13.04 -36.37 12.95
C ALA A 178 -12.12 -36.42 11.71
N ALA A 179 -11.76 -37.62 11.22
CA ALA A 179 -10.85 -37.74 10.08
C ALA A 179 -11.55 -37.60 8.71
N VAL A 180 -12.84 -37.95 8.64
CA VAL A 180 -13.61 -37.93 7.37
C VAL A 180 -13.95 -36.50 6.94
N GLY A 181 -14.16 -35.59 7.90
CA GLY A 181 -14.38 -34.17 7.60
C GLY A 181 -13.15 -33.45 7.04
N SER A 182 -11.95 -33.82 7.51
CA SER A 182 -10.70 -33.16 7.07
C SER A 182 -10.36 -33.47 5.61
N VAL A 183 -10.49 -34.73 5.19
CA VAL A 183 -10.19 -35.13 3.80
C VAL A 183 -11.19 -34.53 2.81
N ILE A 184 -12.49 -34.50 3.16
CA ILE A 184 -13.52 -33.90 2.31
C ILE A 184 -13.28 -32.39 2.16
N CYS A 185 -12.92 -31.69 3.24
CA CYS A 185 -12.57 -30.26 3.17
C CYS A 185 -11.34 -30.00 2.28
N ILE A 186 -10.30 -30.83 2.35
CA ILE A 186 -9.10 -30.69 1.52
C ILE A 186 -9.44 -30.94 0.05
N VAL A 187 -10.24 -31.97 -0.26
CA VAL A 187 -10.67 -32.27 -1.64
C VAL A 187 -11.54 -31.14 -2.19
N ILE A 188 -12.48 -30.60 -1.42
CA ILE A 188 -13.30 -29.45 -1.83
C ILE A 188 -12.44 -28.20 -2.04
N ALA A 189 -11.51 -27.91 -1.14
CA ALA A 189 -10.60 -26.77 -1.30
C ALA A 189 -9.73 -26.92 -2.57
N ALA A 190 -9.19 -28.11 -2.82
CA ALA A 190 -8.39 -28.39 -4.00
C ALA A 190 -9.21 -28.26 -5.29
N THR A 191 -10.45 -28.77 -5.34
CA THR A 191 -11.31 -28.64 -6.53
C THR A 191 -11.72 -27.19 -6.80
N LEU A 192 -12.00 -26.40 -5.76
CA LEU A 192 -12.29 -24.97 -5.90
C LEU A 192 -11.08 -24.18 -6.41
N ILE A 193 -9.87 -24.48 -5.93
CA ILE A 193 -8.63 -23.87 -6.43
C ILE A 193 -8.41 -24.21 -7.90
N VAL A 194 -8.55 -25.48 -8.28
CA VAL A 194 -8.40 -25.90 -9.68
C VAL A 194 -9.45 -25.23 -10.56
N LEU A 195 -10.71 -25.16 -10.13
CA LEU A 195 -11.77 -24.47 -10.87
C LEU A 195 -11.45 -22.98 -11.03
N PHE A 196 -11.02 -22.30 -9.97
CA PHE A 196 -10.63 -20.89 -10.03
C PHE A 196 -9.46 -20.68 -11.00
N VAL A 197 -8.44 -21.53 -10.96
CA VAL A 197 -7.31 -21.49 -11.87
C VAL A 197 -7.77 -21.70 -13.31
N VAL A 198 -8.62 -22.69 -13.58
CA VAL A 198 -9.20 -22.93 -14.92
C VAL A 198 -10.03 -21.74 -15.39
N LEU A 199 -10.86 -21.14 -14.54
CA LEU A 199 -11.62 -19.93 -14.86
C LEU A 199 -10.71 -18.73 -15.13
N CYS A 200 -9.64 -18.56 -14.36
CA CYS A 200 -8.62 -17.54 -14.62
C CYS A 200 -7.91 -17.77 -15.95
N PHE A 201 -7.59 -19.01 -16.30
CA PHE A 201 -7.00 -19.36 -17.60
C PHE A 201 -8.00 -19.19 -18.76
N HIS A 202 -9.28 -19.49 -18.58
CA HIS A 202 -10.33 -19.21 -19.56
C HIS A 202 -10.57 -17.70 -19.72
N LYS A 203 -10.53 -16.93 -18.64
CA LYS A 203 -10.56 -15.46 -18.69
C LYS A 203 -9.32 -14.90 -19.40
N LYS A 204 -8.15 -15.51 -19.18
CA LYS A 204 -6.92 -15.17 -19.91
C LYS A 204 -7.04 -15.50 -21.40
N LYS A 205 -7.61 -16.65 -21.76
CA LYS A 205 -7.89 -17.03 -23.16
C LYS A 205 -8.87 -16.07 -23.84
N GLY A 206 -9.81 -15.48 -23.10
CA GLY A 206 -10.70 -14.43 -23.61
C GLY A 206 -10.03 -13.08 -23.91
N SER A 207 -8.78 -12.85 -23.46
CA SER A 207 -8.07 -11.58 -23.67
C SER A 207 -6.98 -11.64 -24.74
N TYR A 208 -6.54 -12.83 -25.18
CA TYR A 208 -5.43 -12.98 -26.13
C TYR A 208 -5.84 -13.21 -27.60
N GLN A 209 -7.14 -13.38 -27.92
CA GLN A 209 -7.56 -13.71 -29.30
C GLN A 209 -8.38 -12.65 -30.06
N THR A 210 -8.58 -11.46 -29.51
CA THR A 210 -9.37 -10.41 -30.21
C THR A 210 -8.53 -9.32 -30.87
N GLY A 211 -7.23 -9.22 -30.59
CA GLY A 211 -6.35 -8.18 -31.17
C GLY A 211 -5.54 -8.62 -32.39
N GLU A 212 -5.17 -9.90 -32.47
CA GLU A 212 -4.27 -10.41 -33.51
C GLU A 212 -5.02 -10.95 -34.75
N ASP A 213 -6.28 -11.41 -34.57
CA ASP A 213 -7.11 -11.93 -35.67
C ASP A 213 -7.72 -10.80 -36.54
N SER A 214 -8.02 -9.63 -35.96
CA SER A 214 -8.49 -8.47 -36.73
C SER A 214 -7.38 -7.87 -37.60
N ARG A 215 -6.15 -7.76 -37.07
CA ARG A 215 -5.00 -7.21 -37.81
C ARG A 215 -4.59 -8.11 -38.98
N ARG A 216 -4.65 -9.43 -38.81
CA ARG A 216 -4.36 -10.40 -39.88
C ARG A 216 -5.41 -10.39 -40.99
N LYS A 217 -6.68 -10.09 -40.67
CA LYS A 217 -7.77 -9.94 -41.66
C LYS A 217 -7.65 -8.63 -42.45
N GLU A 218 -7.23 -7.53 -41.81
CA GLU A 218 -6.94 -6.27 -42.51
C GLU A 218 -5.73 -6.39 -43.45
N GLU A 219 -4.66 -7.07 -43.05
CA GLU A 219 -3.49 -7.30 -43.92
C GLU A 219 -3.81 -8.19 -45.14
N LEU A 220 -4.68 -9.20 -44.99
CA LEU A 220 -5.10 -10.06 -46.10
C LEU A 220 -6.03 -9.35 -47.10
N LEU A 221 -6.89 -8.44 -46.63
CA LEU A 221 -7.76 -7.64 -47.50
C LEU A 221 -6.98 -6.57 -48.27
N GLN A 222 -5.90 -6.03 -47.70
CA GLN A 222 -5.01 -5.10 -48.38
C GLN A 222 -4.25 -5.80 -49.53
N PHE A 223 -3.74 -7.02 -49.29
CA PHE A 223 -3.01 -7.78 -50.31
C PHE A 223 -3.88 -8.22 -51.49
N GLN A 224 -5.18 -8.46 -51.28
CA GLN A 224 -6.11 -8.79 -52.37
C GLN A 224 -6.49 -7.59 -53.24
N ASN A 225 -6.48 -6.37 -52.70
CA ASN A 225 -6.79 -5.15 -53.46
C ASN A 225 -5.60 -4.66 -54.30
N ASP A 226 -4.37 -5.03 -53.95
CA ASP A 226 -3.16 -4.67 -54.71
C ASP A 226 -2.88 -5.63 -55.91
N LEU A 227 -3.65 -6.71 -56.03
CA LEU A 227 -3.54 -7.74 -57.08
C LEU A 227 -4.68 -7.70 -58.12
N SER A 228 -5.55 -6.68 -58.09
CA SER A 228 -6.59 -6.42 -59.10
C SER A 228 -6.37 -5.08 -59.80
#